data_AF-A0A559PQ45-F1
#
_entry.id   AF-A0A559PQ45-F1
#
_cell.length_a   1.000
_cell.length_b   1.000
_cell.length_c   1.000
_cell.angle_alpha   90.00
_cell.angle_beta   90.00
_cell.angle_gamma   90.00
#
_symmetry.space_group_name_H-M   'P 1'
#
loop_
_entity.id
_entity.type
_entity.pdbx_description
1 polymer ?
#
loop_
_entity_poly.entity_id
_entity_poly.type
_entity_poly.pdbx_seq_one_letter_code
_entity_poly.pdbx_strand_id
1 'polypeptide(L)'
;MKMNLEKYKNKPGFKIPHNSMENLETTLFEKLEITSTKGKESKSGFQVPAGYFDTLEHIIQAKLNSENKRGKTIKLFSKKQLYYASAIAAIFIVLLSTVLLKSPQDSGLDTLDYATLEAYIEEDLNYTDISNLIYEDGLNIDNIHSFSFSEDAIFDYLSEHVEDSGLIIE
;
A
#
# COMPACT_ATOMS: atom_id res chain seq x y z
N MET A 1 24.60 5.33 -32.55
CA MET A 1 24.30 5.80 -31.18
C MET A 1 25.61 6.23 -30.54
N LYS A 2 25.88 7.54 -30.39
CA LYS A 2 27.13 8.03 -29.78
C LYS A 2 26.96 8.08 -28.26
N MET A 3 27.77 7.32 -27.53
CA MET A 3 27.70 7.28 -26.07
C MET A 3 28.43 8.49 -25.48
N ASN A 4 27.72 9.29 -24.68
CA ASN A 4 28.27 10.48 -24.04
C ASN A 4 29.07 10.08 -22.78
N LEU A 5 30.39 10.17 -22.86
CA LEU A 5 31.36 9.74 -21.83
C LEU A 5 31.68 10.82 -20.77
N GLU A 6 31.04 12.00 -20.81
CA GLU A 6 31.32 13.10 -19.85
C GLU A 6 30.96 12.73 -18.39
N LYS A 7 30.13 11.70 -18.16
CA LYS A 7 29.63 11.33 -16.83
C LYS A 7 30.65 10.54 -15.97
N TYR A 8 31.77 10.07 -16.52
CA TYR A 8 32.70 9.16 -15.83
C TYR A 8 34.11 9.74 -15.61
N LYS A 9 34.24 11.06 -15.41
CA LYS A 9 35.48 11.66 -14.91
C LYS A 9 35.68 11.33 -13.42
N ASN A 10 36.16 10.12 -13.14
CA ASN A 10 36.62 9.71 -11.81
C ASN A 10 37.76 10.63 -11.37
N LYS A 11 37.51 11.56 -10.44
CA LYS A 11 38.57 12.24 -9.70
C LYS A 11 39.00 11.29 -8.58
N PRO A 12 40.22 10.70 -8.59
CA PRO A 12 40.69 9.94 -7.45
C PRO A 12 40.75 10.89 -6.24
N GLY A 13 39.88 10.65 -5.26
CA GLY A 13 39.68 11.53 -4.09
C GLY A 13 40.87 11.56 -3.12
N PHE A 14 41.89 10.72 -3.36
CA PHE A 14 43.11 10.70 -2.58
C PHE A 14 44.28 11.15 -3.47
N LYS A 15 44.84 12.31 -3.16
CA LYS A 15 46.08 12.82 -3.76
C LYS A 15 47.15 12.83 -2.67
N ILE A 16 48.26 12.17 -2.93
CA ILE A 16 49.43 12.24 -2.05
C ILE A 16 49.97 13.68 -2.14
N PRO A 17 50.20 14.38 -1.01
CA PRO A 17 50.77 15.73 -1.03
C PRO A 17 52.13 15.73 -1.73
N HIS A 18 52.41 16.81 -2.46
CA HIS A 18 53.69 17.02 -3.13
C HIS A 18 54.85 16.84 -2.13
N ASN A 19 55.92 16.16 -2.52
CA ASN A 19 57.10 15.83 -1.71
C ASN A 19 56.93 14.82 -0.56
N SER A 20 55.74 14.21 -0.38
CA SER A 20 55.56 13.21 0.70
C SER A 20 56.40 11.94 0.51
N MET A 21 56.63 11.53 -0.74
CA MET A 21 57.44 10.34 -1.06
C MET A 21 58.93 10.65 -1.23
N GLU A 22 59.25 11.87 -1.66
CA GLU A 22 60.63 12.29 -1.94
C GLU A 22 61.47 12.36 -0.65
N ASN A 23 60.85 12.79 0.46
CA ASN A 23 61.51 12.89 1.77
C ASN A 23 61.16 11.73 2.71
N LEU A 24 60.48 10.69 2.23
CA LEU A 24 60.04 9.59 3.08
C LEU A 24 61.25 8.86 3.68
N GLU A 25 62.22 8.53 2.83
CA GLU A 25 63.42 7.79 3.22
C GLU A 25 64.23 8.59 4.25
N THR A 26 64.52 9.85 3.96
CA THR A 26 65.27 10.75 4.85
C THR A 26 64.56 10.94 6.19
N THR A 27 63.25 11.16 6.18
CA THR A 27 62.44 11.31 7.41
C THR A 27 62.42 10.02 8.23
N LEU A 28 62.37 8.84 7.59
CA LEU A 28 62.41 7.56 8.29
C LEU A 28 63.77 7.32 8.95
N PHE A 29 64.87 7.56 8.24
CA PHE A 29 66.22 7.38 8.78
C PHE A 29 66.52 8.38 9.89
N GLU A 30 66.16 9.65 9.72
CA GLU A 30 66.27 10.68 10.76
C GLU A 30 65.51 10.24 12.02
N LYS A 31 64.28 9.73 11.88
CA LYS A 31 63.49 9.26 13.01
C LYS A 31 64.09 8.03 13.69
N LEU A 32 64.68 7.10 12.93
CA LEU A 32 65.38 5.92 13.45
C LEU A 32 66.65 6.30 14.22
N GLU A 33 67.44 7.25 13.70
CA GLU A 33 68.63 7.77 14.36
C GLU A 33 68.30 8.53 15.65
N ILE A 34 67.24 9.35 15.63
CA ILE A 34 66.72 10.03 16.84
C ILE A 34 66.28 9.01 17.90
N THR A 35 65.64 7.90 17.49
CA THR A 35 65.25 6.83 18.44
C THR A 35 66.43 6.03 18.97
N SER A 36 67.55 5.98 18.24
CA SER A 36 68.75 5.22 18.62
C SER A 36 69.71 6.02 19.52
N THR A 37 69.76 7.34 19.35
CA THR A 37 70.69 8.25 20.06
C THR A 37 70.10 8.84 21.35
N LYS A 38 68.78 8.82 21.53
CA LYS A 38 68.12 9.16 22.79
C LYS A 38 68.26 8.01 23.78
N GLY A 39 69.41 7.98 24.48
CA GLY A 39 69.69 6.97 25.50
C GLY A 39 68.61 6.89 26.59
N LYS A 40 68.48 5.68 27.17
CA LYS A 40 67.60 5.26 28.28
C LYS A 40 66.13 5.12 27.88
N GLU A 41 65.47 3.98 28.04
CA GLU A 41 65.69 2.81 28.89
C GLU A 41 65.27 1.57 28.09
N SER A 42 65.57 0.38 28.61
CA SER A 42 65.03 -0.93 28.19
C SER A 42 63.50 -1.04 28.38
N LYS A 43 62.76 -0.04 27.95
CA LYS A 43 61.30 -0.01 27.78
C LYS A 43 60.95 -0.05 26.29
N SER A 44 61.79 -0.69 25.48
CA SER A 44 61.47 -1.02 24.09
C SER A 44 60.42 -2.12 24.10
N GLY A 45 59.16 -1.71 24.08
CA GLY A 45 58.00 -2.58 24.11
C GLY A 45 56.77 -1.87 24.66
N PHE A 46 55.59 -2.33 24.29
CA PHE A 46 54.36 -1.92 24.94
C PHE A 46 54.37 -2.44 26.39
N GLN A 47 54.73 -1.57 27.33
CA GLN A 47 54.59 -1.87 28.75
C GLN A 47 53.15 -1.62 29.17
N VAL A 48 52.51 -2.65 29.71
CA VAL A 48 51.19 -2.50 30.32
C VAL A 48 51.34 -1.79 31.67
N PRO A 49 50.36 -0.97 32.09
CA PRO A 49 50.34 -0.40 33.44
C PRO A 49 50.44 -1.48 34.51
N ALA A 50 51.05 -1.13 35.65
CA ALA A 50 51.07 -2.00 36.82
C ALA A 50 49.63 -2.36 37.23
N GLY A 51 49.34 -3.66 37.39
CA GLY A 51 48.02 -4.17 37.73
C GLY A 51 47.00 -4.24 36.60
N TYR A 52 47.42 -4.05 35.33
CA TYR A 52 46.54 -4.22 34.17
C TYR A 52 45.84 -5.59 34.16
N PHE A 53 46.61 -6.66 34.37
CA PHE A 53 46.08 -8.02 34.36
C PHE A 53 45.24 -8.36 35.60
N ASP A 54 45.48 -7.69 36.74
CA ASP A 54 44.72 -7.89 37.98
C ASP A 54 43.25 -7.47 37.83
N THR A 55 42.98 -6.48 36.98
CA THR A 55 41.62 -5.97 36.72
C THR A 55 41.01 -6.52 35.44
N LEU A 56 41.81 -7.14 34.57
CA LEU A 56 41.39 -7.63 33.26
C LEU A 56 40.25 -8.65 33.36
N GLU A 57 40.36 -9.62 34.27
CA GLU A 57 39.34 -10.65 34.46
C GLU A 57 38.01 -10.03 34.93
N HIS A 58 38.06 -9.11 35.89
CA HIS A 58 36.86 -8.41 36.36
C HIS A 58 36.22 -7.56 35.24
N ILE A 59 37.02 -6.91 34.40
CA ILE A 59 36.53 -6.15 33.24
C ILE A 59 35.83 -7.06 32.24
N ILE A 60 36.42 -8.22 31.92
CA ILE A 60 35.84 -9.20 30.98
C ILE A 60 34.50 -9.73 31.54
N GLN A 61 34.46 -10.14 32.80
CA GLN A 61 33.25 -10.62 33.45
C GLN A 61 32.16 -9.54 33.52
N ALA A 62 32.53 -8.29 33.86
CA ALA A 62 31.61 -7.17 33.86
C ALA A 62 31.02 -6.93 32.46
N LYS A 63 31.82 -7.06 31.39
CA LYS A 63 31.36 -6.92 29.99
C LYS A 63 30.41 -8.03 29.56
N LEU A 64 30.72 -9.28 29.90
CA LEU A 64 29.85 -10.44 29.62
C LEU A 64 28.51 -10.32 30.36
N ASN A 65 28.55 -9.91 31.63
CA ASN A 65 27.34 -9.73 32.44
C ASN A 65 26.52 -8.50 32.03
N SER A 66 27.14 -7.49 31.41
CA SER A 66 26.44 -6.31 30.86
C SER A 66 25.91 -6.51 29.44
N GLU A 67 26.32 -7.56 28.72
CA GLU A 67 25.72 -7.92 27.42
C GLU A 67 24.27 -8.41 27.56
N ASN A 68 23.89 -8.91 28.74
CA ASN A 68 22.49 -9.21 29.09
C ASN A 68 21.63 -7.94 29.30
N LYS A 69 22.24 -6.75 29.27
CA LYS A 69 21.55 -5.45 29.21
C LYS A 69 21.52 -4.88 27.79
N ARG A 70 21.65 -5.70 26.73
CA ARG A 70 21.22 -5.28 25.39
C ARG A 70 19.79 -4.76 25.53
N GLY A 71 19.65 -3.45 25.31
CA GLY A 71 18.44 -2.68 25.62
C GLY A 71 17.21 -3.44 25.15
N LYS A 72 16.25 -3.58 26.06
CA LYS A 72 14.95 -4.25 25.85
C LYS A 72 14.46 -3.97 24.42
N THR A 73 14.59 -4.94 23.53
CA THR A 73 14.10 -4.82 22.16
C THR A 73 12.58 -4.85 22.25
N ILE A 74 11.98 -3.66 22.32
CA ILE A 74 10.55 -3.52 22.24
C ILE A 74 10.13 -3.82 20.79
N LYS A 75 9.13 -4.68 20.63
CA LYS A 75 8.56 -4.98 19.31
C LYS A 75 7.98 -3.68 18.75
N LEU A 76 8.50 -3.21 17.61
CA LEU A 76 8.14 -1.92 17.00
C LEU A 76 6.67 -1.85 16.57
N PHE A 77 6.07 -2.98 16.20
CA PHE A 77 4.66 -3.06 15.85
C PHE A 77 3.95 -4.06 16.76
N SER A 78 2.97 -3.57 17.51
CA SER A 78 2.09 -4.43 18.29
C SER A 78 0.97 -4.97 17.39
N LYS A 79 0.73 -6.28 17.41
CA LYS A 79 -0.33 -6.91 16.58
C LYS A 79 -1.71 -6.27 16.81
N LYS A 80 -1.95 -5.70 18.00
CA LYS A 80 -3.18 -5.00 18.35
C LYS A 80 -3.41 -3.76 17.48
N GLN A 81 -2.37 -2.96 17.24
CA GLN A 81 -2.46 -1.75 16.40
C GLN A 81 -2.74 -2.09 14.93
N LEU A 82 -2.27 -3.25 14.44
CA LEU A 82 -2.53 -3.71 13.08
C LEU A 82 -4.00 -4.07 12.85
N TYR A 83 -4.70 -4.65 13.84
CA TYR A 83 -6.14 -4.89 13.73
C TYR A 83 -6.95 -3.59 13.62
N TYR A 84 -6.62 -2.58 14.44
CA TYR A 84 -7.28 -1.27 14.35
C TYR A 84 -6.96 -0.56 13.02
N ALA A 85 -5.70 -0.60 12.57
CA ALA A 85 -5.32 -0.03 11.27
C ALA A 85 -6.03 -0.73 10.09
N SER A 86 -6.25 -2.04 10.18
CA SER A 86 -7.00 -2.81 9.18
C SER A 86 -8.46 -2.35 9.07
N ALA A 87 -9.13 -2.08 10.19
CA ALA A 87 -10.50 -1.58 10.18
C ALA A 87 -10.59 -0.18 9.55
N ILE A 88 -9.65 0.70 9.88
CA ILE A 88 -9.56 2.04 9.29
C ILE A 88 -9.31 1.94 7.78
N ALA A 89 -8.37 1.09 7.35
CA ALA A 89 -8.09 0.87 5.94
C ALA A 89 -9.30 0.31 5.17
N ALA A 90 -10.08 -0.60 5.76
CA ALA A 90 -11.30 -1.13 5.14
C ALA A 90 -12.35 -0.03 4.90
N ILE A 91 -12.54 0.88 5.87
CA ILE A 91 -13.44 2.04 5.71
C ILE A 91 -12.94 2.93 4.56
N PHE A 92 -11.63 3.19 4.48
CA PHE A 92 -11.05 3.95 3.37
C PHE A 92 -11.22 3.25 2.02
N ILE A 93 -11.09 1.92 1.96
CA ILE A 93 -11.31 1.16 0.71
C ILE A 93 -12.77 1.27 0.28
N VAL A 94 -13.73 1.14 1.21
CA VAL A 94 -15.15 1.30 0.90
C VAL A 94 -15.45 2.72 0.41
N LEU A 95 -14.97 3.75 1.13
CA LEU A 95 -15.14 5.16 0.74
C LEU A 95 -14.47 5.48 -0.60
N LEU A 96 -13.27 4.96 -0.84
CA LEU A 96 -12.55 5.17 -2.09
C LEU A 96 -13.25 4.43 -3.23
N SER A 97 -13.80 3.25 -2.97
CA SER A 97 -14.53 2.48 -3.98
C SER A 97 -15.84 3.16 -4.36
N THR A 98 -16.60 3.72 -3.41
CA THR A 98 -17.84 4.45 -3.73
C THR A 98 -17.58 5.78 -4.42
N VAL A 99 -16.45 6.44 -4.15
CA VAL A 99 -16.11 7.73 -4.76
C VAL A 99 -15.42 7.57 -6.13
N LEU A 100 -14.58 6.55 -6.33
CA LEU A 100 -13.83 6.34 -7.58
C LEU A 100 -14.49 5.34 -8.56
N LEU A 101 -15.25 4.35 -8.08
CA LEU A 101 -16.02 3.43 -8.93
C LEU A 101 -17.49 3.86 -8.98
N LYS A 102 -17.72 5.14 -9.31
CA LYS A 102 -19.06 5.58 -9.69
C LYS A 102 -19.39 4.96 -11.05
N SER A 103 -20.00 3.79 -11.03
CA SER A 103 -20.67 3.25 -12.22
C SER A 103 -21.91 4.12 -12.44
N PRO A 104 -22.18 4.62 -13.66
CA PRO A 104 -23.48 5.18 -13.98
C PRO A 104 -24.46 4.01 -14.08
N GLN A 105 -24.91 3.52 -12.94
CA GLN A 105 -26.09 2.67 -12.90
C GLN A 105 -27.29 3.62 -12.94
N ASP A 106 -27.64 4.06 -14.14
CA ASP A 106 -29.01 4.51 -14.41
C ASP A 106 -29.86 3.23 -14.41
N SER A 107 -30.33 2.84 -13.23
CA SER A 107 -31.33 1.76 -13.08
C SER A 107 -32.74 2.27 -13.38
N GLY A 108 -32.86 3.28 -14.25
CA GLY A 108 -34.14 3.87 -14.65
C GLY A 108 -34.63 3.26 -15.95
N LEU A 109 -35.95 3.27 -16.16
CA LEU A 109 -36.59 2.86 -17.42
C LEU A 109 -36.07 3.64 -18.65
N ASP A 110 -35.31 4.71 -18.43
CA ASP A 110 -34.59 5.48 -19.45
C ASP A 110 -33.53 4.66 -20.21
N THR A 111 -33.10 3.51 -19.68
CA THR A 111 -32.19 2.58 -20.38
C THR A 111 -32.91 1.51 -21.21
N LEU A 112 -34.24 1.50 -21.23
CA LEU A 112 -35.00 0.53 -22.00
C LEU A 112 -34.93 0.89 -23.49
N ASP A 113 -34.36 -0.02 -24.29
CA ASP A 113 -34.25 0.18 -25.73
C ASP A 113 -35.63 0.11 -26.39
N TYR A 114 -35.94 1.10 -27.23
CA TYR A 114 -37.23 1.21 -27.91
C TYR A 114 -37.53 -0.04 -28.75
N ALA A 115 -36.50 -0.62 -29.38
CA ALA A 115 -36.66 -1.83 -30.18
C ALA A 115 -37.06 -3.06 -29.33
N THR A 116 -36.62 -3.11 -28.07
CA THR A 116 -37.01 -4.18 -27.14
C THR A 116 -38.46 -4.01 -26.70
N LEU A 117 -38.89 -2.78 -26.44
CA LEU A 117 -40.27 -2.47 -26.09
C LEU A 117 -41.22 -2.75 -27.26
N GLU A 118 -40.84 -2.38 -28.48
CA GLU A 118 -41.60 -2.64 -29.71
C GLU A 118 -41.79 -4.15 -29.93
N ALA A 119 -40.72 -4.94 -29.78
CA ALA A 119 -40.78 -6.39 -29.89
C ALA A 119 -41.73 -7.03 -28.86
N TYR A 120 -41.68 -6.59 -27.60
CA TYR A 120 -42.56 -7.10 -26.54
C TYR A 120 -44.04 -6.77 -26.82
N ILE A 121 -44.32 -5.55 -27.29
CA ILE A 121 -45.68 -5.14 -27.66
C ILE A 121 -46.18 -5.99 -28.85
N GLU A 122 -45.33 -6.28 -29.84
CA GLU A 122 -45.75 -7.10 -30.99
C GLU A 122 -45.92 -8.59 -30.66
N GLU A 123 -45.09 -9.14 -29.77
CA GLU A 123 -45.06 -10.58 -29.47
C GLU A 123 -46.16 -11.00 -28.49
N ASP A 124 -46.33 -10.26 -27.39
CA ASP A 124 -47.23 -10.66 -26.30
C ASP A 124 -48.55 -9.86 -26.27
N LEU A 125 -48.60 -8.67 -26.88
CA LEU A 125 -49.76 -7.78 -26.79
C LEU A 125 -50.44 -7.56 -28.14
N ASN A 126 -51.62 -8.15 -28.31
CA ASN A 126 -52.40 -7.91 -29.52
C ASN A 126 -53.05 -6.51 -29.49
N TYR A 127 -52.65 -5.64 -30.43
CA TYR A 127 -53.19 -4.28 -30.58
C TYR A 127 -54.72 -4.25 -30.68
N THR A 128 -55.34 -5.26 -31.31
CA THR A 128 -56.81 -5.30 -31.42
C THR A 128 -57.48 -5.50 -30.06
N ASP A 129 -56.87 -6.29 -29.19
CA ASP A 129 -57.43 -6.61 -27.86
C ASP A 129 -57.32 -5.38 -26.94
N ILE A 130 -56.20 -4.65 -27.01
CA ILE A 130 -56.04 -3.36 -26.34
C ILE A 130 -57.08 -2.34 -26.85
N SER A 131 -57.29 -2.28 -28.17
CA SER A 131 -58.26 -1.34 -28.75
C SER A 131 -59.69 -1.66 -28.32
N ASN A 132 -60.07 -2.94 -28.27
CA ASN A 132 -61.39 -3.35 -27.80
C ASN A 132 -61.57 -3.00 -26.31
N LEU A 133 -60.54 -3.20 -25.49
CA LEU A 133 -60.60 -2.86 -24.07
C LEU A 133 -60.81 -1.35 -23.82
N ILE A 134 -60.19 -0.50 -24.65
CA ILE A 134 -60.31 0.96 -24.56
C ILE A 134 -61.66 1.46 -25.09
N TYR A 135 -62.11 0.94 -26.24
CA TYR A 135 -63.28 1.49 -26.95
C TYR A 135 -64.59 0.75 -26.64
N GLU A 136 -64.57 -0.56 -26.43
CA GLU A 136 -65.76 -1.38 -26.16
C GLU A 136 -66.00 -1.58 -24.66
N ASP A 137 -64.98 -1.97 -23.90
CA ASP A 137 -65.09 -2.19 -22.44
C ASP A 137 -65.00 -0.88 -21.63
N GLY A 138 -64.81 0.25 -22.32
CA GLY A 138 -64.92 1.58 -21.74
C GLY A 138 -63.78 1.96 -20.79
N LEU A 139 -62.59 1.36 -20.93
CA LEU A 139 -61.41 1.83 -20.21
C LEU A 139 -61.03 3.25 -20.67
N ASN A 140 -61.45 4.23 -19.87
CA ASN A 140 -61.10 5.62 -20.08
C ASN A 140 -59.69 5.88 -19.55
N ILE A 141 -58.78 6.24 -20.46
CA ILE A 141 -57.36 6.50 -20.20
C ILE A 141 -57.18 7.61 -19.14
N ASP A 142 -58.09 8.57 -19.09
CA ASP A 142 -58.07 9.68 -18.12
C ASP A 142 -58.34 9.20 -16.68
N ASN A 143 -58.99 8.04 -16.51
CA ASN A 143 -59.30 7.42 -15.23
C ASN A 143 -58.38 6.24 -14.88
N ILE A 144 -57.32 5.95 -15.66
CA ILE A 144 -56.36 4.88 -15.32
C ILE A 144 -55.74 5.12 -13.93
N HIS A 145 -55.50 6.38 -13.56
CA HIS A 145 -55.02 6.75 -12.23
C HIS A 145 -56.00 6.42 -11.08
N SER A 146 -57.28 6.17 -11.38
CA SER A 146 -58.30 5.80 -10.38
C SER A 146 -58.40 4.30 -10.15
N PHE A 147 -57.80 3.48 -11.01
CA PHE A 147 -57.65 2.06 -10.76
C PHE A 147 -56.53 1.87 -9.73
N SER A 148 -56.91 1.77 -8.45
CA SER A 148 -55.98 1.36 -7.41
C SER A 148 -55.76 -0.15 -7.53
N PHE A 149 -54.64 -0.55 -8.10
CA PHE A 149 -54.17 -1.91 -7.96
C PHE A 149 -53.63 -2.08 -6.54
N SER A 150 -54.07 -3.11 -5.82
CA SER A 150 -53.43 -3.45 -4.55
C SER A 150 -52.01 -3.91 -4.81
N GLU A 151 -51.06 -3.38 -4.05
CA GLU A 151 -49.64 -3.74 -4.12
C GLU A 151 -49.46 -5.26 -4.00
N ASP A 152 -50.22 -5.91 -3.11
CA ASP A 152 -50.24 -7.37 -2.96
C ASP A 152 -50.65 -8.10 -4.24
N ALA A 153 -51.64 -7.59 -4.99
CA ALA A 153 -52.09 -8.23 -6.23
C ALA A 153 -51.09 -8.05 -7.37
N ILE A 154 -50.40 -6.91 -7.40
CA ILE A 154 -49.29 -6.68 -8.35
C ILE A 154 -48.15 -7.63 -8.00
N PHE A 155 -47.79 -7.73 -6.71
CA PHE A 155 -46.71 -8.58 -6.24
C PHE A 155 -46.99 -10.07 -6.52
N ASP A 156 -48.21 -10.54 -6.25
CA ASP A 156 -48.62 -11.91 -6.53
C ASP A 156 -48.55 -12.22 -8.03
N TYR A 157 -49.06 -11.32 -8.88
CA TYR A 157 -49.01 -11.49 -10.34
C TYR A 157 -47.57 -11.53 -10.87
N LEU A 158 -46.71 -10.61 -10.43
CA LEU A 158 -45.31 -10.60 -10.83
C LEU A 158 -44.57 -11.84 -10.31
N SER A 159 -44.89 -12.30 -9.11
CA SER A 159 -44.29 -13.52 -8.54
C SER A 159 -44.68 -14.78 -9.27
N GLU A 160 -45.87 -14.83 -9.86
CA GLU A 160 -46.35 -15.96 -10.64
C GLU A 160 -45.78 -15.98 -12.07
N HIS A 161 -45.53 -14.82 -12.66
CA HIS A 161 -45.18 -14.69 -14.07
C HIS A 161 -43.72 -14.30 -14.36
N VAL A 162 -42.94 -13.89 -13.36
CA VAL A 162 -41.50 -13.59 -13.53
C VAL A 162 -40.65 -14.77 -13.04
N GLU A 163 -39.97 -15.44 -13.98
CA GLU A 163 -39.10 -16.59 -13.68
C GLU A 163 -37.83 -16.23 -12.88
N ASP A 164 -37.34 -14.99 -13.00
CA ASP A 164 -36.16 -14.52 -12.28
C ASP A 164 -36.54 -13.85 -10.96
N SER A 165 -36.44 -14.61 -9.86
CA SER A 165 -36.67 -14.12 -8.51
C SER A 165 -35.76 -12.95 -8.11
N GLY A 166 -34.67 -12.69 -8.85
CA GLY A 166 -33.80 -11.52 -8.66
C GLY A 166 -34.43 -10.19 -9.08
N LEU A 167 -35.47 -10.19 -9.92
CA LEU A 167 -36.19 -8.99 -10.35
C LEU A 167 -37.33 -8.58 -9.40
N ILE A 168 -37.75 -9.50 -8.52
CA ILE A 168 -38.83 -9.29 -7.55
C ILE A 168 -38.29 -8.67 -6.25
N ILE A 169 -36.96 -8.64 -6.06
CA ILE A 169 -36.32 -8.24 -4.80
C ILE A 169 -35.55 -6.92 -4.99
N GLU A 170 -36.28 -5.80 -4.92
CA GLU A 170 -35.83 -4.54 -4.32
C GLU A 170 -36.96 -3.91 -3.52
#